data_AF-A0A1B1ZYG1-F1
#
_entry.id   AF-A0A1B1ZYG1-F1
#
_cell.length_a   1.000
_cell.length_b   1.000
_cell.length_c   1.000
_cell.angle_alpha   90.00
_cell.angle_beta   90.00
_cell.angle_gamma   90.00
#
_symmetry.space_group_name_H-M   'P 1'
#
loop_
_entity.id
_entity.type
_entity.pdbx_description
1 polymer ?
#
loop_
_entity_poly.entity_id
_entity_poly.type
_entity_poly.pdbx_seq_one_letter_code
_entity_poly.pdbx_strand_id
1 'polypeptide(L)'
;MPTFAITEDQLTAALHAVVADRGLNWTYPDIDTDPDAYVDPQDHHPLFAENSVEHGLPSCRYVSADGHRPMCLIGAALHRAGVSLHVLADHEGALADAVLDLVIEPVLPDLVSSAARAAQNVQDDGRTSGDALAAYHNVLIAGRVMDRANP
;
A
#
# COMPACT_ATOMS: atom_id res chain seq x y z
N MET A 1 14.82 6.49 11.96
CA MET A 1 13.51 6.11 11.45
C MET A 1 13.15 4.77 12.08
N PRO A 2 11.92 4.59 12.62
CA PRO A 2 11.52 3.29 13.16
C PRO A 2 11.51 2.25 12.04
N THR A 3 11.99 1.03 12.34
CA THR A 3 11.98 -0.11 11.42
C THR A 3 11.14 -1.24 11.99
N PHE A 4 10.53 -2.02 11.12
CA PHE A 4 9.54 -3.03 11.47
C PHE A 4 9.97 -4.39 10.92
N ALA A 5 9.99 -5.39 11.80
CA ALA A 5 10.33 -6.76 11.43
C ALA A 5 9.12 -7.47 10.79
N ILE A 6 9.02 -7.35 9.47
CA ILE A 6 7.94 -7.94 8.66
C ILE A 6 8.55 -8.87 7.63
N THR A 7 8.17 -10.14 7.67
CA THR A 7 8.53 -11.13 6.64
C THR A 7 7.55 -11.11 5.47
N GLU A 8 7.95 -11.70 4.35
CA GLU A 8 7.07 -11.94 3.20
C GLU A 8 5.78 -12.68 3.61
N ASP A 9 5.90 -13.70 4.46
CA ASP A 9 4.75 -14.48 4.95
C ASP A 9 3.80 -13.62 5.79
N GLN A 10 4.33 -12.74 6.64
CA GLN A 10 3.53 -11.83 7.45
C GLN A 10 2.80 -10.81 6.57
N LEU A 11 3.48 -10.22 5.59
CA LEU A 11 2.87 -9.28 4.63
C LEU A 11 1.78 -9.99 3.80
N THR A 12 2.08 -11.19 3.29
CA THR A 12 1.13 -11.97 2.49
C THR A 12 -0.10 -12.35 3.31
N ALA A 13 0.09 -12.84 4.55
CA ALA A 13 -1.02 -13.15 5.45
C ALA A 13 -1.86 -11.91 5.77
N ALA A 14 -1.23 -10.75 5.97
CA ALA A 14 -1.91 -9.49 6.21
C ALA A 14 -2.75 -9.05 5.01
N LEU A 15 -2.23 -9.17 3.78
CA LEU A 15 -2.99 -8.89 2.55
C LEU A 15 -4.26 -9.75 2.48
N HIS A 16 -4.12 -11.06 2.69
CA HIS A 16 -5.27 -11.98 2.68
C HIS A 16 -6.30 -11.61 3.74
N ALA A 17 -5.86 -11.25 4.95
CA ALA A 17 -6.76 -10.88 6.03
C ALA A 17 -7.50 -9.55 5.74
N VAL A 18 -6.82 -8.55 5.16
CA VAL A 18 -7.48 -7.30 4.74
C VAL A 18 -8.54 -7.57 3.67
N VAL A 19 -8.23 -8.42 2.68
CA VAL A 19 -9.20 -8.79 1.63
C VAL A 19 -10.37 -9.59 2.21
N ALA A 20 -10.13 -10.45 3.21
CA ALA A 20 -11.19 -11.17 3.91
C ALA A 20 -12.11 -10.20 4.69
N ASP A 21 -11.53 -9.17 5.32
CA ASP A 21 -12.27 -8.18 6.12
C ASP A 21 -13.06 -7.20 5.23
N ARG A 22 -12.48 -6.71 4.13
CA ARG A 22 -13.09 -5.72 3.23
C ARG A 22 -13.95 -6.34 2.12
N GLY A 23 -13.66 -7.58 1.77
CA GLY A 23 -14.29 -8.29 0.66
C GLY A 23 -13.54 -8.11 -0.67
N LEU A 24 -13.63 -9.13 -1.52
CA LEU A 24 -12.96 -9.16 -2.83
C LEU A 24 -13.39 -8.01 -3.75
N ASN A 25 -14.65 -7.61 -3.69
CA ASN A 25 -15.22 -6.57 -4.57
C ASN A 25 -14.99 -5.14 -4.05
N TRP A 26 -14.29 -4.97 -2.92
CA TRP A 26 -13.99 -3.64 -2.40
C TRP A 26 -13.03 -2.91 -3.31
N THR A 27 -13.39 -1.70 -3.73
CA THR A 27 -12.57 -0.79 -4.51
C THR A 27 -11.97 0.28 -3.62
N TYR A 28 -10.72 0.65 -3.90
CA TYR A 28 -10.07 1.76 -3.23
C TYR A 28 -10.79 3.06 -3.61
N PRO A 29 -11.41 3.79 -2.65
CA PRO A 29 -12.20 4.97 -2.97
C PRO A 29 -11.31 6.05 -3.59
N ASP A 30 -11.85 6.72 -4.62
CA ASP A 30 -11.20 7.86 -5.25
C ASP A 30 -11.09 9.01 -4.24
N ILE A 31 -9.92 9.67 -4.24
CA ILE A 31 -9.54 10.75 -3.32
C ILE A 31 -10.59 11.88 -3.32
N ASP A 32 -11.24 12.11 -4.47
CA ASP A 32 -12.25 13.15 -4.66
C ASP A 32 -13.68 12.74 -4.21
N THR A 33 -13.89 11.49 -3.80
CA THR A 33 -15.23 10.94 -3.49
C THR A 33 -15.44 10.51 -2.05
N ASP A 34 -14.45 10.71 -1.17
CA ASP A 34 -14.62 10.48 0.26
C ASP A 34 -15.09 11.77 0.97
N PRO A 35 -16.38 11.89 1.34
CA PRO A 35 -16.92 13.08 2.00
C PRO A 35 -16.33 13.33 3.40
N ASP A 36 -15.68 12.31 4.00
CA ASP A 36 -14.96 12.43 5.27
C ASP A 36 -13.45 12.69 5.05
N ALA A 37 -13.00 12.89 3.80
CA ALA A 37 -11.61 13.25 3.49
C ALA A 37 -11.25 14.73 3.77
N TYR A 38 -12.15 15.48 4.39
CA TYR A 38 -11.92 16.85 4.80
C TYR A 38 -11.21 16.90 6.16
N VAL A 39 -9.91 17.21 6.15
CA VAL A 39 -9.09 17.35 7.36
C VAL A 39 -9.30 18.72 8.00
N ASP A 40 -9.32 18.75 9.34
CA ASP A 40 -9.28 19.94 10.18
C ASP A 40 -8.15 20.89 9.75
N PRO A 41 -8.42 22.20 9.52
CA PRO A 41 -7.40 23.19 9.16
C PRO A 41 -6.22 23.33 10.14
N GLN A 42 -6.31 22.76 11.35
CA GLN A 42 -5.26 22.83 12.38
C GLN A 42 -4.32 21.63 12.40
N ASP A 43 -4.60 20.57 11.63
CA ASP A 43 -3.72 19.41 11.60
C ASP A 43 -2.54 19.68 10.66
N HIS A 44 -1.40 20.06 11.26
CA HIS A 44 -0.14 20.36 10.58
C HIS A 44 0.60 19.10 10.09
N HIS A 45 -0.12 18.06 9.68
CA HIS A 45 0.47 17.07 8.79
C HIS A 45 0.81 17.80 7.49
N PRO A 46 2.04 17.70 6.96
CA PRO A 46 2.42 18.39 5.74
C PRO A 46 1.40 18.02 4.66
N LEU A 47 0.52 18.98 4.41
CA LEU A 47 -0.42 18.99 3.32
C LEU A 47 0.36 18.52 2.11
N PHE A 48 -0.15 17.45 1.50
CA PHE A 48 -0.01 17.13 0.09
C PHE A 48 1.25 17.75 -0.52
N ALA A 49 2.31 16.97 -0.72
CA ALA A 49 3.26 17.35 -1.76
C ALA A 49 2.41 17.66 -3.00
N GLU A 50 2.40 18.94 -3.39
CA GLU A 50 1.48 19.61 -4.31
C GLU A 50 1.60 19.09 -5.75
N ASN A 51 1.52 17.77 -5.95
CA ASN A 51 1.87 17.14 -7.21
C ASN A 51 0.62 16.68 -7.99
N SER A 52 -0.57 16.88 -7.45
CA SER A 52 -1.83 16.42 -8.06
C SER A 52 -2.33 17.27 -9.23
N VAL A 53 -1.55 18.23 -9.76
CA VAL A 53 -2.09 19.19 -10.75
C VAL A 53 -1.35 19.23 -12.10
N GLU A 54 -0.24 18.52 -12.31
CA GLU A 54 0.41 18.56 -13.65
C GLU A 54 0.60 17.21 -14.36
N HIS A 55 0.66 16.08 -13.65
CA HIS A 55 0.74 14.76 -14.27
C HIS A 55 -0.03 13.73 -13.43
N GLY A 56 -1.18 13.27 -13.92
CA GLY A 56 -2.10 12.37 -13.21
C GLY A 56 -1.51 11.02 -12.78
N LEU A 57 -0.70 11.02 -11.72
CA LEU A 57 -0.27 9.83 -11.01
C LEU A 57 -0.98 9.85 -9.65
N PRO A 58 -2.03 9.03 -9.45
CA PRO A 58 -2.63 8.86 -8.13
C PRO A 58 -1.55 8.33 -7.19
N SER A 59 -1.14 9.18 -6.25
CA SER A 59 -0.17 8.79 -5.25
C SER A 59 -0.87 8.01 -4.14
N CYS A 60 -0.43 6.80 -3.85
CA CYS A 60 -1.08 5.90 -2.92
C CYS A 60 -1.24 6.54 -1.54
N ARG A 61 -2.45 6.49 -0.99
CA ARG A 61 -2.76 6.93 0.37
C ARG A 61 -2.86 5.71 1.28
N TYR A 62 -1.96 5.60 2.24
CA TYR A 62 -1.94 4.49 3.20
C TYR A 62 -2.95 4.66 4.32
N VAL A 63 -3.33 5.89 4.65
CA VAL A 63 -4.12 6.28 5.80
C VAL A 63 -5.24 7.23 5.35
N SER A 64 -6.37 7.22 6.03
CA SER A 64 -7.48 8.14 5.79
C SER A 64 -7.07 9.58 6.11
N ALA A 65 -7.88 10.54 5.68
CA ALA A 65 -7.56 11.95 5.88
C ALA A 65 -7.49 12.37 7.35
N ASP A 66 -8.33 11.77 8.18
CA ASP A 66 -8.30 11.89 9.63
C ASP A 66 -7.11 11.15 10.29
N GLY A 67 -6.24 10.48 9.53
CA GLY A 67 -5.08 9.76 10.06
C GLY A 67 -5.42 8.49 10.86
N HIS A 68 -6.68 8.08 10.94
CA HIS A 68 -7.15 7.08 11.91
C HIS A 68 -7.42 5.69 11.34
N ARG A 69 -7.46 5.53 10.02
CA ARG A 69 -7.78 4.26 9.37
C ARG A 69 -6.81 3.98 8.23
N PRO A 70 -6.38 2.72 8.04
CA PRO A 70 -5.63 2.39 6.84
C PRO A 70 -6.54 2.39 5.61
N MET A 71 -5.99 2.76 4.45
CA MET A 71 -6.74 3.03 3.22
C MET A 71 -6.44 2.03 2.12
N CYS A 72 -5.40 2.18 1.29
CA CYS A 72 -5.11 1.18 0.26
C CYS A 72 -4.79 -0.21 0.86
N LEU A 73 -4.83 -1.26 0.04
CA LEU A 73 -4.59 -2.64 0.46
C LEU A 73 -3.18 -2.82 1.03
N ILE A 74 -2.16 -2.19 0.42
CA ILE A 74 -0.78 -2.25 0.91
C ILE A 74 -0.66 -1.57 2.28
N GLY A 75 -1.19 -0.35 2.44
CA GLY A 75 -1.17 0.37 3.72
C GLY A 75 -1.90 -0.39 4.82
N ALA A 76 -3.04 -0.98 4.51
CA ALA A 76 -3.79 -1.82 5.44
C ALA A 76 -3.05 -3.09 5.83
N ALA A 77 -2.38 -3.74 4.88
CA ALA A 77 -1.59 -4.93 5.16
C ALA A 77 -0.37 -4.59 6.03
N LEU A 78 0.34 -3.51 5.71
CA LEU A 78 1.47 -3.02 6.51
C LEU A 78 1.03 -2.64 7.93
N HIS A 79 -0.11 -1.94 8.05
CA HIS A 79 -0.65 -1.58 9.36
C HIS A 79 -0.99 -2.82 10.18
N ARG A 80 -1.67 -3.80 9.56
CA ARG A 80 -1.99 -5.08 10.20
C ARG A 80 -0.74 -5.89 10.56
N ALA A 81 0.33 -5.77 9.78
CA ALA A 81 1.63 -6.38 10.05
C ALA A 81 2.43 -5.64 11.14
N GLY A 82 1.94 -4.51 11.65
CA GLY A 82 2.49 -3.80 12.81
C GLY A 82 3.06 -2.42 12.54
N VAL A 83 3.03 -1.93 11.29
CA VAL A 83 3.46 -0.55 10.98
C VAL A 83 2.42 0.43 11.54
N SER A 84 2.84 1.41 12.35
CA SER A 84 1.90 2.41 12.87
C SER A 84 1.36 3.29 11.74
N LEU A 85 0.09 3.73 11.85
CA LEU A 85 -0.51 4.66 10.89
C LEU A 85 0.30 5.96 10.75
N HIS A 86 0.90 6.44 11.84
CA HIS A 86 1.77 7.63 11.79
C HIS A 86 2.97 7.45 10.85
N VAL A 87 3.67 6.32 10.95
CA VAL A 87 4.79 6.00 10.03
C VAL A 87 4.30 5.87 8.58
N LEU A 88 3.14 5.26 8.36
CA LEU A 88 2.57 5.16 7.02
C LEU A 88 2.21 6.53 6.45
N ALA A 89 1.62 7.41 7.26
CA ALA A 89 1.29 8.78 6.89
C ALA A 89 2.53 9.60 6.48
N ASP A 90 3.67 9.36 7.14
CA ASP A 90 4.95 10.02 6.81
C ASP A 90 5.52 9.60 5.43
N HIS A 91 5.02 8.50 4.84
CA HIS A 91 5.55 7.89 3.62
C HIS A 91 4.49 7.77 2.51
N GLU A 92 3.44 8.59 2.54
CA GLU A 92 2.46 8.66 1.45
C GLU A 92 2.98 9.47 0.26
N GLY A 93 2.20 9.54 -0.82
CA GLY A 93 2.54 10.43 -1.92
C GLY A 93 3.61 9.82 -2.85
N ALA A 94 4.55 10.65 -3.30
CA ALA A 94 5.69 10.23 -4.11
C ALA A 94 6.65 9.25 -3.38
N LEU A 95 6.49 9.09 -2.06
CA LEU A 95 7.32 8.20 -1.24
C LEU A 95 6.65 6.85 -0.95
N ALA A 96 5.40 6.65 -1.38
CA ALA A 96 4.66 5.40 -1.13
C ALA A 96 5.45 4.18 -1.60
N ASP A 97 5.99 4.22 -2.82
CA ASP A 97 6.78 3.12 -3.39
C ASP A 97 8.01 2.75 -2.54
N ALA A 98 8.55 3.69 -1.76
CA ALA A 98 9.75 3.49 -0.97
C ALA A 98 9.47 2.93 0.43
N VAL A 99 8.22 2.89 0.90
CA VAL A 99 7.91 2.49 2.28
C VAL A 99 8.41 1.07 2.59
N LEU A 100 8.27 0.14 1.64
CA LEU A 100 8.68 -1.26 1.82
C LEU A 100 10.19 -1.41 2.00
N ASP A 101 10.97 -0.57 1.34
CA ASP A 101 12.44 -0.62 1.36
C ASP A 101 13.01 0.19 2.54
N LEU A 102 12.27 1.20 2.99
CA LEU A 102 12.71 2.13 4.02
C LEU A 102 12.35 1.65 5.43
N VAL A 103 11.12 1.18 5.65
CA VAL A 103 10.61 0.95 7.02
C VAL A 103 10.62 -0.52 7.44
N ILE A 104 10.91 -1.47 6.54
CA ILE A 104 10.90 -2.91 6.84
C ILE A 104 12.34 -3.45 6.97
N GLU A 105 12.62 -4.14 8.08
CA GLU A 105 13.91 -4.78 8.34
C GLU A 105 13.78 -6.25 8.78
N PRO A 106 14.44 -7.22 8.14
CA PRO A 106 15.29 -7.04 6.95
C PRO A 106 14.49 -6.58 5.74
N VAL A 107 15.15 -5.89 4.81
CA VAL A 107 14.54 -5.46 3.54
C VAL A 107 13.93 -6.69 2.86
N LEU A 108 12.67 -6.55 2.44
CA LEU A 108 11.97 -7.62 1.75
C LEU A 108 12.66 -7.93 0.41
N PRO A 109 12.61 -9.17 -0.08
CA PRO A 109 13.13 -9.48 -1.41
C PRO A 109 12.52 -8.57 -2.48
N ASP A 110 13.32 -8.12 -3.46
CA ASP A 110 12.86 -7.24 -4.56
C ASP A 110 11.61 -7.77 -5.28
N LEU A 111 11.46 -9.09 -5.34
CA LEU A 111 10.30 -9.77 -5.90
C LEU A 111 9.01 -9.45 -5.11
N VAL A 112 9.11 -9.38 -3.78
CA VAL A 112 7.99 -9.03 -2.89
C VAL A 112 7.64 -7.55 -3.02
N SER A 113 8.64 -6.66 -3.03
CA SER A 113 8.42 -5.23 -3.29
C SER A 113 7.77 -5.00 -4.67
N SER A 114 8.20 -5.75 -5.69
CA SER A 114 7.60 -5.71 -7.03
C SER A 114 6.15 -6.22 -7.05
N ALA A 115 5.85 -7.28 -6.30
CA ALA A 115 4.49 -7.82 -6.17
C ALA A 115 3.56 -6.83 -5.46
N ALA A 116 4.02 -6.20 -4.38
CA ALA A 116 3.26 -5.18 -3.66
C ALA A 116 2.97 -3.96 -4.54
N ARG A 117 3.95 -3.49 -5.31
CA ARG A 117 3.76 -2.42 -6.31
C ARG A 117 2.74 -2.79 -7.39
N ALA A 118 2.76 -4.04 -7.88
CA ALA A 118 1.77 -4.48 -8.86
C ALA A 118 0.35 -4.49 -8.30
N ALA A 119 0.16 -4.88 -7.03
CA ALA A 119 -1.13 -4.80 -6.37
C ALA A 119 -1.61 -3.35 -6.20
N GLN A 120 -0.69 -2.47 -5.82
CA GLN A 120 -0.96 -1.05 -5.63
C GLN A 120 -1.41 -0.38 -6.94
N ASN A 121 -0.66 -0.59 -8.04
CA ASN A 121 -1.03 -0.08 -9.36
C ASN A 121 -2.44 -0.49 -9.78
N VAL A 122 -2.84 -1.73 -9.47
CA VAL A 122 -4.20 -2.22 -9.76
C VAL A 122 -5.27 -1.48 -8.96
N GLN A 123 -5.00 -1.11 -7.71
CA GLN A 123 -5.93 -0.29 -6.92
C GLN A 123 -5.98 1.15 -7.40
N ASP A 124 -4.83 1.70 -7.79
CA ASP A 124 -4.72 3.05 -8.34
C ASP A 124 -5.42 3.19 -9.70
N ASP A 125 -5.54 2.09 -10.45
CA ASP A 125 -6.39 1.95 -11.65
C ASP A 125 -7.90 1.81 -11.31
N GLY A 126 -8.29 1.91 -10.03
CA GLY A 126 -9.67 1.82 -9.57
C GLY A 126 -10.26 0.40 -9.54
N ARG A 127 -9.42 -0.64 -9.62
CA ARG A 127 -9.88 -2.04 -9.61
C ARG A 127 -10.07 -2.57 -8.19
N THR A 128 -10.60 -3.79 -8.10
CA THR A 128 -11.00 -4.39 -6.84
C THR A 128 -9.82 -4.90 -6.01
N SER A 129 -10.05 -5.11 -4.72
CA SER A 129 -9.11 -5.76 -3.80
C SER A 129 -8.76 -7.18 -4.23
N GLY A 130 -9.72 -7.90 -4.82
CA GLY A 130 -9.50 -9.21 -5.41
C GLY A 130 -8.55 -9.15 -6.60
N ASP A 131 -8.71 -8.16 -7.48
CA ASP A 131 -7.80 -7.93 -8.61
C ASP A 131 -6.38 -7.59 -8.12
N ALA A 132 -6.27 -6.73 -7.11
CA ALA A 132 -4.99 -6.32 -6.54
C ALA A 132 -4.27 -7.51 -5.89
N LEU A 133 -4.99 -8.33 -5.11
CA LEU A 133 -4.44 -9.55 -4.51
C LEU A 133 -4.03 -10.57 -5.59
N ALA A 134 -4.79 -10.69 -6.67
CA ALA A 134 -4.42 -11.55 -7.80
C ALA A 134 -3.14 -11.05 -8.49
N ALA A 135 -2.99 -9.73 -8.68
CA ALA A 135 -1.80 -9.13 -9.27
C ALA A 135 -0.54 -9.37 -8.40
N TYR A 136 -0.66 -9.23 -7.08
CA TYR A 136 0.40 -9.59 -6.13
C TYR A 136 0.89 -11.03 -6.36
N HIS A 137 -0.03 -11.99 -6.35
CA HIS A 137 0.30 -13.41 -6.50
C HIS A 137 0.85 -13.73 -7.89
N ASN A 138 0.34 -13.11 -8.94
CA ASN A 138 0.82 -13.33 -10.31
C ASN A 138 2.30 -12.95 -10.43
N VAL A 139 2.74 -11.84 -9.83
CA VAL A 139 4.15 -11.42 -9.82
C VAL A 139 5.01 -12.42 -9.03
N LEU A 140 4.58 -12.81 -7.82
CA LEU A 140 5.33 -13.79 -7.03
C LEU A 140 5.48 -15.14 -7.75
N ILE A 141 4.39 -15.64 -8.35
CA ILE A 141 4.41 -16.91 -9.09
C ILE A 141 5.32 -16.79 -10.31
N ALA A 142 5.18 -15.73 -11.11
CA ALA A 142 6.00 -15.53 -12.30
C ALA A 142 7.49 -15.41 -11.96
N GLY A 143 7.85 -14.59 -10.96
CA GLY A 143 9.24 -14.43 -10.51
C GLY A 143 9.85 -15.74 -10.03
N ARG A 144 9.15 -16.48 -9.18
CA ARG A 144 9.62 -17.79 -8.67
C ARG A 144 9.76 -18.84 -9.78
N VAL A 145 8.93 -18.79 -10.83
CA VAL A 145 9.08 -19.67 -12.00
C VAL A 145 10.33 -19.30 -12.79
N MET A 146 10.60 -18.01 -12.98
CA MET A 146 11.80 -17.54 -13.70
C MET A 146 13.09 -17.87 -12.93
N ASP A 147 13.13 -17.65 -11.61
CA ASP A 147 14.30 -17.97 -10.79
C ASP A 147 14.63 -19.47 -10.82
N ARG A 148 13.60 -20.33 -10.80
CA ARG A 148 13.79 -21.79 -10.95
C ARG A 148 14.28 -22.20 -12.34
N ALA A 149 13.97 -21.42 -13.37
CA ALA A 149 14.42 -21.66 -14.72
C ALA A 149 15.85 -21.14 -14.98
N ASN A 150 16.40 -20.31 -14.08
CA ASN A 150 17.70 -19.69 -14.20
C ASN A 150 18.49 -19.74 -12.87
N PRO A 151 18.92 -20.94 -12.42
CA PRO A 151 19.55 -21.17 -11.12
C PRO A 151 20.98 -20.62 -10.99
#